data_AF-A0A6C0IQY5-F1
#
_entry.id   AF-A0A6C0IQY5-F1
#
_cell.length_a   1.000
_cell.length_b   1.000
_cell.length_c   1.000
_cell.angle_alpha   90.00
_cell.angle_beta   90.00
_cell.angle_gamma   90.00
#
_symmetry.space_group_name_H-M   'P 1'
#
loop_
_entity.id
_entity.type
_entity.pdbx_description
1 polymer ?
#
loop_
_entity_poly.entity_id
_entity_poly.type
_entity_poly.pdbx_seq_one_letter_code
_entity_poly.pdbx_strand_id
1 'polypeptide(L)' 'MEYNFEEMGIPVPPLFDNYDKEIKINIYEYLSQLDEHNKNIYKIAHQHLETSFNVVKSNGYLKWLKNKTTVIEK' A
#
# COMPACT_ATOMS: atom_id res chain seq x y z
N MET A 1 16.54 1.01 4.70
CA MET A 1 15.52 1.57 3.80
C MET A 1 14.47 2.15 4.72
N GLU A 2 14.29 3.46 4.69
CA GLU A 2 13.37 4.17 5.57
C GLU A 2 12.04 4.33 4.82
N TYR A 3 10.93 4.00 5.47
CA TYR A 3 9.58 4.10 4.88
C TYR A 3 8.93 5.36 5.43
N ASN A 4 8.85 6.42 4.61
CA ASN A 4 8.31 7.70 5.04
C ASN A 4 6.86 7.88 4.58
N PHE A 5 5.91 7.44 5.40
CA PHE A 5 4.47 7.59 5.13
C PHE A 5 3.96 9.02 5.41
N GLU A 6 4.66 9.76 6.27
CA GLU A 6 4.32 11.15 6.61
C GLU A 6 4.50 12.07 5.41
N GLU A 7 5.61 11.93 4.66
CA GLU A 7 5.83 12.66 3.40
C GLU A 7 4.76 12.35 2.34
N MET A 8 4.21 11.13 2.35
CA MET A 8 3.12 10.75 1.46
C MET A 8 1.77 11.32 1.88
N GLY A 9 1.66 11.80 3.13
CA GLY A 9 0.45 12.31 3.74
C GLY A 9 -0.60 11.22 4.00
N ILE A 10 -0.18 9.98 4.25
CA ILE A 10 -1.07 8.83 4.54
C ILE A 10 -0.67 8.15 5.86
N PRO A 11 -1.62 7.53 6.60
CA PRO A 11 -1.27 6.77 7.79
C PRO A 11 -0.52 5.48 7.44
N VAL A 12 0.29 4.98 8.39
CA VAL A 12 1.00 3.70 8.25
C VAL A 12 -0.02 2.55 8.21
N PRO A 13 0.10 1.58 7.29
CA PRO A 13 -0.76 0.40 7.30
C PRO A 13 -0.64 -0.38 8.63
N PRO A 14 -1.73 -0.81 9.27
CA PRO A 14 -1.69 -1.41 10.62
C PRO A 14 -0.88 -2.71 10.68
N LEU A 15 -0.85 -3.47 9.58
CA LEU A 15 -0.13 -4.73 9.49
C LEU A 15 1.29 -4.56 8.90
N PHE A 16 1.74 -3.33 8.65
CA PHE A 16 2.96 -3.05 7.90
C PHE A 16 4.19 -3.73 8.52
N ASP A 17 4.36 -3.61 9.83
CA ASP A 17 5.52 -4.17 10.54
C ASP A 17 5.58 -5.69 10.53
N ASN A 18 4.43 -6.36 10.39
CA ASN A 18 4.30 -7.82 10.40
C ASN A 18 4.69 -8.47 9.07
N TYR A 19 4.95 -7.68 8.02
CA TYR A 19 5.32 -8.20 6.71
C TYR A 19 6.82 -8.32 6.51
N ASP A 20 7.21 -9.27 5.65
CA ASP A 20 8.57 -9.40 5.17
C ASP A 20 9.01 -8.18 4.36
N LYS A 21 10.34 -8.02 4.25
CA LYS A 21 10.97 -6.88 3.56
C LYS A 21 10.44 -6.67 2.14
N GLU A 22 10.25 -7.74 1.37
CA GLU A 22 9.74 -7.65 -0.01
C GLU A 22 8.32 -7.09 -0.05
N ILE A 23 7.44 -7.59 0.82
CA ILE A 23 6.06 -7.12 0.91
C ILE A 23 6.04 -5.66 1.39
N LYS A 24 6.88 -5.28 2.36
CA LYS A 24 7.01 -3.89 2.81
C LYS A 24 7.41 -2.94 1.67
N ILE A 25 8.37 -3.36 0.84
CA ILE A 25 8.78 -2.59 -0.36
C ILE A 25 7.60 -2.45 -1.33
N ASN A 26 6.90 -3.54 -1.63
CA ASN A 26 5.77 -3.52 -2.55
C ASN A 26 4.60 -2.66 -2.04
N ILE A 27 4.28 -2.73 -0.74
CA ILE A 27 3.26 -1.88 -0.12
C ILE A 27 3.66 -0.41 -0.26
N TYR A 28 4.89 -0.05 0.10
CA TYR A 28 5.36 1.32 0.04
C TYR A 28 5.34 1.88 -1.38
N GLU A 29 5.81 1.10 -2.36
CA GLU A 29 5.82 1.48 -3.77
C GLU A 29 4.41 1.60 -4.36
N TYR A 30 3.49 0.72 -3.97
CA TYR A 30 2.08 0.84 -4.35
C TYR A 30 1.46 2.14 -3.81
N LEU A 31 1.68 2.41 -2.52
CA LEU A 31 1.12 3.58 -1.85
C LEU A 31 1.72 4.90 -2.36
N SER A 32 2.99 4.90 -2.79
CA SER A 32 3.65 6.07 -3.37
C SER A 32 3.10 6.46 -4.74
N GLN A 33 2.51 5.50 -5.47
CA GLN A 33 1.91 5.72 -6.80
C GLN A 33 0.44 6.18 -6.75
N LEU A 34 -0.17 6.24 -5.56
CA LEU A 34 -1.55 6.69 -5.43
C LEU A 34 -1.66 8.20 -5.68
N ASP A 35 -2.58 8.60 -6.55
CA ASP A 35 -3.01 9.99 -6.67
C ASP A 35 -3.85 10.41 -5.44
N GLU A 36 -4.14 11.71 -5.33
CA GLU A 36 -4.87 12.29 -4.19
C GLU A 36 -6.25 11.64 -3.96
N HIS A 37 -6.97 11.28 -5.01
CA HIS A 37 -8.28 10.64 -4.88
C HIS A 37 -8.12 9.25 -4.23
N ASN A 38 -7.18 8.45 -4.73
CA ASN A 38 -6.91 7.12 -4.17
C ASN A 38 -6.31 7.20 -2.76
N LYS A 39 -5.48 8.20 -2.44
CA LYS A 39 -5.01 8.46 -1.07
C LYS A 39 -6.15 8.74 -0.11
N ASN A 40 -7.18 9.48 -0.54
CA ASN A 40 -8.36 9.75 0.29
C ASN A 40 -9.17 8.48 0.55
N ILE A 41 -9.38 7.64 -0.48
CA ILE A 41 -10.02 6.33 -0.31
C ILE A 41 -9.24 5.46 0.68
N TYR A 42 -7.91 5.44 0.55
CA TYR A 42 -7.03 4.72 1.47
C TYR A 42 -7.23 5.19 2.92
N LYS A 43 -7.23 6.50 3.17
CA LYS A 43 -7.45 7.07 4.51
C LYS A 43 -8.80 6.67 5.10
N ILE A 44 -9.87 6.71 4.29
CA ILE A 44 -11.21 6.30 4.72
C ILE A 44 -11.24 4.82 5.08
N ALA A 45 -10.64 3.96 4.25
CA ALA A 45 -10.58 2.52 4.51
C ALA A 45 -9.73 2.22 5.77
N HIS A 46 -8.60 2.90 5.94
CA HIS A 46 -7.75 2.80 7.11
C HIS A 46 -8.50 3.19 8.38
N GLN A 47 -9.20 4.32 8.37
CA GLN A 47 -9.99 4.79 9.51
C GLN A 47 -11.18 3.86 9.82
N HIS A 48 -11.84 3.30 8.80
CA HIS A 48 -13.04 2.50 9.01
C HIS A 48 -12.73 1.06 9.45
N LEU A 49 -11.64 0.48 8.95
CA LEU A 49 -11.26 -0.90 9.23
C LEU A 49 -10.22 -1.00 10.34
N GLU A 50 -9.54 0.11 10.67
CA GLU A 50 -8.53 0.22 11.72
C GLU A 50 -7.54 -0.95 11.65
N THR A 51 -7.44 -1.76 12.71
CA THR A 51 -6.55 -2.92 12.79
C THR A 51 -6.90 -4.06 11.81
N SER A 52 -8.13 -4.09 11.29
CA SER A 52 -8.57 -5.06 10.28
C SER A 52 -8.19 -4.64 8.86
N PHE A 53 -7.67 -3.42 8.65
CA PHE A 53 -7.27 -2.96 7.34
C PHE A 53 -6.04 -3.73 6.82
N ASN A 54 -6.18 -4.35 5.65
CA ASN A 54 -5.16 -5.18 5.04
C ASN A 54 -4.88 -4.74 3.59
N VAL A 55 -3.80 -4.01 3.39
CA VAL A 55 -3.40 -3.49 2.07
C VAL A 55 -3.15 -4.62 1.08
N VAL A 56 -2.47 -5.69 1.50
CA VAL A 56 -2.08 -6.78 0.57
C VAL A 56 -3.26 -7.61 0.06
N LYS A 57 -4.40 -7.54 0.75
CA LYS A 57 -5.66 -8.18 0.33
C LYS A 57 -6.60 -7.23 -0.43
N SER A 58 -6.24 -5.96 -0.58
CA SER A 58 -7.07 -5.00 -1.30
C SER A 58 -7.04 -5.24 -2.81
N ASN A 59 -8.17 -5.04 -3.49
CA ASN A 59 -8.27 -5.19 -4.94
C ASN A 59 -7.29 -4.27 -5.69
N GLY A 60 -7.05 -3.06 -5.17
CA GLY A 60 -6.12 -2.09 -5.75
C GLY A 60 -4.68 -2.60 -5.74
N TYR A 61 -4.21 -3.09 -4.58
CA TYR A 61 -2.87 -3.66 -4.46
C TYR A 61 -2.69 -4.91 -5.30
N LEU A 62 -3.65 -5.85 -5.28
CA LEU A 62 -3.56 -7.09 -6.06
C LEU A 62 -3.50 -6.81 -7.57
N LYS A 63 -4.28 -5.85 -8.05
CA LYS A 63 -4.25 -5.41 -9.45
C LYS A 63 -2.90 -4.77 -9.80
N TRP A 64 -2.38 -3.91 -8.93
CA TRP A 64 -1.07 -3.28 -9.12
C TRP A 64 0.06 -4.31 -9.14
N LEU A 65 0.07 -5.26 -8.19
CA LEU A 65 1.10 -6.30 -8.09
C LEU A 65 1.12 -7.16 -9.36
N LYS A 66 -0.06 -7.55 -9.87
CA LYS A 66 -0.17 -8.29 -11.14
C LYS A 66 0.44 -7.51 -12.31
N ASN A 67 0.14 -6.22 -12.41
CA ASN A 67 0.69 -5.37 -13.48
C ASN A 67 2.21 -5.21 -13.35
N LYS A 68 2.72 -5.04 -12.13
CA LYS A 68 4.17 -4.95 -11.85
C LYS A 68 4.89 -6.20 -12.32
N THR A 69 4.38 -7.40 -12.02
CA THR A 69 4.99 -8.66 -12.48
C THR A 69 4.97 -8.78 -14.01
N THR A 70 3.90 -8.36 -14.69
CA THR A 70 3.82 -8.39 -16.16
C THR A 70 4.82 -7.44 -16.85
N VAL A 71 5.29 -6.39 -16.18
CA VAL A 71 6.32 -5.48 -16.72
C VAL A 71 7.73 -6.08 -16.64
N ILE A 72 7.97 -7.05 -15.75
CA ILE A 72 9.28 -7.70 -15.59
C ILE A 72 9.50 -8.79 -16.66
N GLU A 73 8.43 -9.29 -17.29
CA GLU A 73 8.48 -10.36 -18.32
C GLU A 73 8.46 -9.83 -19.78
N LYS A 74 8.68 -8.53 -20.02
CA LYS A 74 8.79 -7.94 -21.36
C LYS A 74 10.13 -7.26 -21.57
#